data_AF-A0A7C1UA06-F1
#
_entry.id   AF-A0A7C1UA06-F1
#
_cell.length_a   1.000
_cell.length_b   1.000
_cell.length_c   1.000
_cell.angle_alpha   90.00
_cell.angle_beta   90.00
_cell.angle_gamma   90.00
#
_symmetry.space_group_name_H-M   'P 1'
#
loop_
_entity.id
_entity.type
_entity.pdbx_description
1 polymer ?
#
loop_
_entity_poly.entity_id
_entity_poly.type
_entity_poly.pdbx_seq_one_letter_code
_entity_poly.pdbx_strand_id
1 'polypeptide(L)'
;MKTSHVLTSVVLTTMLASLCLATPTVTLYDSYGTIGGGEVIAKPSDLGLTAISLGEADGFETFCIEKNEYFRPGSTYYVQISEAACRGGYGGQDPPGSNQDPLDPMTAYLYHQFVTRSLTGYDYDDVGLGRVASADALQHVIWYLEDEESMSWTDGSLADQFYTDAEQAVNSGAWAGIGNVRVMNLYGYDWYGQIRFRQDQLIAIVPAPGAILLCGLGVCIVGLLRRKNTL
;
A
#
# COMPACT_ATOMS: atom_id res chain seq x y z
N MET A 1 -18.67 45.69 -55.41
CA MET A 1 -17.54 44.81 -55.03
C MET A 1 -17.90 44.13 -53.71
N LYS A 2 -18.03 42.79 -53.73
CA LYS A 2 -18.48 41.97 -52.59
C LYS A 2 -17.29 41.69 -51.66
N THR A 3 -17.42 42.02 -50.38
CA THR A 3 -16.52 41.57 -49.32
C THR A 3 -17.04 40.23 -48.76
N SER A 4 -16.24 39.17 -48.92
CA SER A 4 -16.53 37.84 -48.38
C SER A 4 -15.91 37.72 -46.99
N HIS A 5 -16.73 37.59 -45.96
CA HIS A 5 -16.28 37.23 -44.62
C HIS A 5 -16.28 35.71 -44.50
N VAL A 6 -15.10 35.11 -44.45
CA VAL A 6 -14.92 33.68 -44.16
C VAL A 6 -14.91 33.52 -42.63
N LEU A 7 -16.01 33.05 -42.07
CA LEU A 7 -16.06 32.57 -40.68
C LEU A 7 -15.38 31.21 -40.62
N THR A 8 -14.23 31.12 -39.95
CA THR A 8 -13.56 29.84 -39.67
C THR A 8 -14.04 29.34 -38.30
N SER A 9 -15.03 28.43 -38.28
CA SER A 9 -15.43 27.72 -37.06
C SER A 9 -14.39 26.65 -36.72
N VAL A 10 -13.67 26.82 -35.62
CA VAL A 10 -12.87 25.76 -34.99
C VAL A 10 -13.81 24.88 -34.18
N VAL A 11 -14.15 23.71 -34.70
CA VAL A 11 -14.83 22.66 -33.94
C VAL A 11 -13.78 21.90 -33.15
N LEU A 12 -13.73 22.14 -31.84
CA LEU A 12 -12.90 21.39 -30.91
C LEU A 12 -13.62 20.09 -30.54
N THR A 13 -13.36 19.01 -31.28
CA THR A 13 -13.87 17.68 -30.97
C THR A 13 -13.05 17.10 -29.80
N THR A 14 -13.56 17.19 -28.58
CA THR A 14 -13.02 16.45 -27.44
C THR A 14 -13.46 14.98 -27.56
N MET A 15 -12.61 14.13 -28.11
CA MET A 15 -12.76 12.69 -27.94
C MET A 15 -12.60 12.37 -26.45
N LEU A 16 -13.69 12.07 -25.76
CA LEU A 16 -13.62 11.31 -24.52
C LEU A 16 -13.19 9.89 -24.89
N ALA A 17 -11.88 9.64 -24.89
CA ALA A 17 -11.38 8.28 -24.79
C ALA A 17 -11.78 7.76 -23.41
N SER A 18 -12.80 6.91 -23.34
CA SER A 18 -13.01 6.08 -22.16
C SER A 18 -11.78 5.18 -22.03
N LEU A 19 -10.87 5.56 -21.15
CA LEU A 19 -9.83 4.66 -20.69
C LEU A 19 -10.54 3.51 -19.99
N CYS A 20 -10.59 2.34 -20.64
CA CYS A 20 -10.88 1.09 -19.95
C CYS A 20 -9.65 0.82 -19.07
N LEU A 21 -9.64 1.40 -17.87
CA LEU A 21 -8.63 1.06 -16.87
C LEU A 21 -8.88 -0.40 -16.50
N ALA A 22 -7.90 -1.25 -16.77
CA ALA A 22 -7.92 -2.62 -16.30
C ALA A 22 -8.01 -2.62 -14.77
N THR A 23 -8.81 -3.52 -14.20
CA THR A 23 -8.87 -3.67 -12.74
C THR A 23 -7.49 -4.06 -12.22
N PRO A 24 -6.95 -3.37 -11.21
CA PRO A 24 -5.61 -3.64 -10.68
C PRO A 24 -5.53 -5.07 -10.13
N THR A 25 -4.42 -5.73 -10.42
CA THR A 25 -4.12 -7.06 -9.91
C THR A 25 -2.71 -7.11 -9.32
N VAL A 26 -2.49 -8.08 -8.45
CA VAL A 26 -1.18 -8.37 -7.86
C VAL A 26 -0.92 -9.87 -7.85
N THR A 27 0.31 -10.28 -8.11
CA THR A 27 0.77 -11.65 -7.90
C THR A 27 1.71 -11.67 -6.70
N LEU A 28 1.42 -12.53 -5.73
CA LEU A 28 2.23 -12.64 -4.50
C LEU A 28 3.18 -13.84 -4.55
N TYR A 29 4.36 -13.69 -3.98
CA TYR A 29 5.36 -14.75 -3.80
C TYR A 29 5.89 -14.72 -2.38
N ASP A 30 6.12 -15.89 -1.79
CA ASP A 30 6.80 -15.98 -0.49
C ASP A 30 8.23 -15.45 -0.61
N SER A 31 8.69 -14.78 0.44
CA SER A 31 10.07 -14.32 0.62
C SER A 31 10.64 -14.89 1.93
N TYR A 32 11.11 -14.05 2.84
CA TYR A 32 11.70 -14.45 4.11
C TYR A 32 10.65 -14.65 5.21
N GLY A 33 10.69 -15.81 5.86
CA GLY A 33 9.83 -16.15 6.99
C GLY A 33 9.53 -17.64 7.03
N THR A 34 9.15 -18.16 8.19
CA THR A 34 8.89 -19.60 8.40
C THR A 34 7.63 -19.91 9.19
N ILE A 35 6.88 -18.90 9.63
CA ILE A 35 5.74 -19.05 10.54
C ILE A 35 4.37 -19.11 9.85
N GLY A 36 4.33 -19.32 8.53
CA GLY A 36 3.09 -19.19 7.75
C GLY A 36 2.72 -17.74 7.42
N GLY A 37 3.65 -16.82 7.64
CA GLY A 37 3.66 -15.44 7.22
C GLY A 37 5.11 -14.99 7.06
N GLY A 38 5.38 -13.69 7.22
CA GLY A 38 6.69 -13.09 7.01
C GLY A 38 6.67 -12.16 5.80
N GLU A 39 7.85 -11.91 5.25
CA GLU A 39 7.98 -11.08 4.07
C GLU A 39 7.42 -11.79 2.83
N VAL A 40 6.68 -11.01 2.04
CA VAL A 40 6.06 -11.41 0.79
C VAL A 40 6.48 -10.42 -0.30
N ILE A 41 6.74 -10.91 -1.51
CA ILE A 41 6.96 -10.06 -2.68
C ILE A 41 5.64 -9.89 -3.44
N ALA A 42 5.18 -8.65 -3.54
CA ALA A 42 4.01 -8.26 -4.30
C ALA A 42 4.41 -7.72 -5.69
N LYS A 43 3.91 -8.36 -6.75
CA LYS A 43 4.12 -7.95 -8.14
C LYS A 43 2.84 -7.39 -8.76
N PRO A 44 2.63 -6.06 -8.75
CA PRO A 44 1.44 -5.46 -9.32
C PRO A 44 1.47 -5.42 -10.86
N SER A 45 0.31 -5.52 -11.50
CA SER A 45 0.18 -5.30 -12.96
C SER A 45 0.23 -3.82 -13.34
N ASP A 46 -0.57 -3.00 -12.65
CA ASP A 46 -0.59 -1.53 -12.65
C ASP A 46 -1.58 -1.13 -11.54
N LEU A 47 -1.11 -0.39 -10.52
CA LEU A 47 -1.96 0.08 -9.42
C LEU A 47 -2.43 1.54 -9.63
N GLY A 48 -1.97 2.22 -10.69
CA GLY A 48 -2.16 3.66 -10.84
C GLY A 48 -1.42 4.50 -9.78
N LEU A 49 -0.50 3.89 -9.03
CA LEU A 49 0.31 4.49 -7.99
C LEU A 49 1.69 3.83 -7.92
N THR A 50 2.61 4.45 -7.18
CA THR A 50 3.96 3.92 -6.95
C THR A 50 4.07 3.43 -5.52
N ALA A 51 4.25 2.12 -5.36
CA ALA A 51 4.59 1.53 -4.07
C ALA A 51 6.05 1.86 -3.72
N ILE A 52 6.32 2.09 -2.44
CA ILE A 52 7.67 2.10 -1.89
C ILE A 52 8.15 0.65 -1.84
N SER A 53 9.39 0.41 -2.25
CA SER A 53 10.01 -0.91 -2.35
C SER A 53 11.45 -0.79 -1.83
N LEU A 54 11.97 -1.87 -1.24
CA LEU A 54 13.39 -2.00 -0.90
C LEU A 54 14.26 -2.13 -2.16
N GLY A 55 13.66 -2.48 -3.30
CA GLY A 55 14.35 -2.67 -4.57
C GLY A 55 15.15 -3.97 -4.64
N GLU A 56 14.85 -4.94 -3.78
CA GLU A 56 15.56 -6.22 -3.68
C GLU A 56 14.98 -7.26 -4.66
N ALA A 57 13.72 -7.08 -5.08
CA ALA A 57 13.05 -7.91 -6.08
C ALA A 57 12.26 -7.08 -7.11
N ASP A 58 11.87 -7.73 -8.20
CA ASP A 58 10.88 -7.20 -9.14
C ASP A 58 9.50 -7.20 -8.47
N GLY A 59 9.12 -6.06 -7.88
CA GLY A 59 7.93 -5.89 -7.04
C GLY A 59 8.20 -4.97 -5.85
N PHE A 60 7.42 -5.15 -4.78
CA PHE A 60 7.67 -4.55 -3.47
C PHE A 60 7.45 -5.56 -2.35
N GLU A 61 8.15 -5.35 -1.24
CA GLU A 61 8.13 -6.19 -0.06
C GLU A 61 6.95 -5.80 0.85
N THR A 62 6.23 -6.79 1.33
CA THR A 62 5.03 -6.61 2.15
C THR A 62 4.89 -7.72 3.19
N PHE A 63 3.91 -7.57 4.08
CA PHE A 63 3.55 -8.51 5.14
C PHE A 63 2.05 -8.74 5.16
N CYS A 64 1.69 -9.92 5.64
CA CYS A 64 0.30 -10.34 5.85
C CYS A 64 -0.29 -9.56 7.04
N ILE A 65 -1.52 -9.06 6.90
CA ILE A 65 -2.22 -8.38 7.98
C ILE A 65 -3.00 -9.37 8.85
N GLU A 66 -3.83 -10.21 8.24
CA GLU A 66 -4.68 -11.17 8.95
C GLU A 66 -3.98 -12.53 9.08
N LYS A 67 -4.16 -13.26 10.18
CA LYS A 67 -3.49 -14.56 10.39
C LYS A 67 -4.28 -15.74 9.84
N ASN A 68 -5.60 -15.60 9.72
CA ASN A 68 -6.50 -16.68 9.32
C ASN A 68 -6.92 -16.62 7.85
N GLU A 69 -6.43 -15.62 7.12
CA GLU A 69 -6.56 -15.54 5.68
C GLU A 69 -5.34 -16.17 5.01
N TYR A 70 -5.45 -16.48 3.72
CA TYR A 70 -4.35 -17.11 2.98
C TYR A 70 -4.36 -16.68 1.52
N PHE A 71 -3.16 -16.49 0.99
CA PHE A 71 -2.92 -16.46 -0.45
C PHE A 71 -2.18 -17.73 -0.87
N ARG A 72 -2.13 -17.95 -2.19
CA ARG A 72 -1.33 -19.01 -2.79
C ARG A 72 -0.19 -18.36 -3.58
N PRO A 73 1.08 -18.65 -3.25
CA PRO A 73 2.22 -18.11 -3.98
C PRO A 73 2.12 -18.37 -5.49
N GLY A 74 2.48 -17.35 -6.28
CA GLY A 74 2.39 -17.34 -7.74
C GLY A 74 0.96 -17.14 -8.30
N SER A 75 -0.05 -16.97 -7.44
CA SER A 75 -1.42 -16.69 -7.89
C SER A 75 -1.67 -15.19 -7.99
N THR A 76 -2.46 -14.80 -8.99
CA THR A 76 -2.86 -13.40 -9.22
C THR A 76 -4.22 -13.13 -8.58
N TYR A 77 -4.33 -12.02 -7.87
CA TYR A 77 -5.53 -11.55 -7.19
C TYR A 77 -5.91 -10.16 -7.68
N TYR A 78 -7.20 -9.85 -7.62
CA TYR A 78 -7.65 -8.47 -7.73
C TYR A 78 -7.37 -7.72 -6.44
N VAL A 79 -7.16 -6.41 -6.58
CA VAL A 79 -6.72 -5.56 -5.48
C VAL A 79 -7.69 -4.39 -5.31
N GLN A 80 -7.98 -4.07 -4.06
CA GLN A 80 -8.47 -2.76 -3.67
C GLN A 80 -7.55 -2.19 -2.59
N ILE A 81 -7.15 -0.92 -2.72
CA ILE A 81 -6.31 -0.26 -1.72
C ILE A 81 -7.20 0.57 -0.81
N SER A 82 -7.06 0.41 0.49
CA SER A 82 -7.87 1.12 1.49
C SER A 82 -7.07 1.39 2.79
N GLU A 83 -7.73 1.93 3.80
CA GLU A 83 -7.15 2.23 5.11
C GLU A 83 -7.46 1.15 6.15
N ALA A 84 -8.10 0.04 5.74
CA ALA A 84 -8.60 -1.00 6.62
C ALA A 84 -8.53 -2.40 5.97
N ALA A 85 -8.31 -3.44 6.76
CA ALA A 85 -8.50 -4.82 6.33
C ALA A 85 -9.98 -5.13 6.09
N CYS A 86 -10.25 -6.06 5.17
CA CYS A 86 -11.61 -6.47 4.84
C CYS A 86 -12.09 -7.56 5.79
N ARG A 87 -12.87 -7.18 6.80
CA ARG A 87 -13.47 -8.05 7.84
C ARG A 87 -12.57 -8.39 9.03
N GLY A 88 -11.26 -8.13 8.94
CA GLY A 88 -10.32 -8.14 10.08
C GLY A 88 -10.05 -9.51 10.67
N GLY A 89 -9.99 -10.55 9.84
CA GLY A 89 -9.40 -11.82 10.22
C GLY A 89 -9.92 -12.45 11.53
N TYR A 90 -9.00 -12.69 12.47
CA TYR A 90 -9.31 -13.16 13.82
C TYR A 90 -9.75 -12.04 14.77
N GLY A 91 -9.23 -10.82 14.63
CA GLY A 91 -9.60 -9.65 15.45
C GLY A 91 -11.06 -9.22 15.24
N GLY A 92 -11.58 -9.45 14.05
CA GLY A 92 -12.92 -9.09 13.61
C GLY A 92 -13.00 -7.66 13.09
N GLN A 93 -14.22 -7.14 12.98
CA GLN A 93 -14.46 -5.81 12.41
C GLN A 93 -14.49 -4.74 13.51
N ASP A 94 -13.87 -3.59 13.26
CA ASP A 94 -13.98 -2.40 14.10
C ASP A 94 -14.52 -1.19 13.30
N PRO A 95 -15.68 -0.59 13.69
CA PRO A 95 -16.63 -1.10 14.67
C PRO A 95 -17.35 -2.36 14.15
N PRO A 96 -17.90 -3.22 15.05
CA PRO A 96 -18.63 -4.41 14.65
C PRO A 96 -19.75 -4.13 13.64
N GLY A 97 -19.71 -4.81 12.49
CA GLY A 97 -20.68 -4.65 11.39
C GLY A 97 -20.26 -3.65 10.30
N SER A 98 -19.09 -3.02 10.41
CA SER A 98 -18.53 -2.11 9.39
C SER A 98 -18.06 -2.84 8.12
N ASN A 99 -17.79 -4.14 8.19
CA ASN A 99 -17.01 -4.91 7.21
C ASN A 99 -15.56 -4.44 7.03
N GLN A 100 -15.02 -3.69 7.99
CA GLN A 100 -13.69 -3.12 7.95
C GLN A 100 -13.00 -3.28 9.30
N ASP A 101 -11.69 -3.37 9.26
CA ASP A 101 -10.83 -3.34 10.44
C ASP A 101 -9.68 -2.34 10.19
N PRO A 102 -9.74 -1.14 10.78
CA PRO A 102 -8.79 -0.07 10.50
C PRO A 102 -7.37 -0.46 10.85
N LEU A 103 -6.43 -0.17 9.94
CA LEU A 103 -5.01 -0.45 10.16
C LEU A 103 -4.48 0.29 11.41
N ASP A 104 -3.76 -0.43 12.27
CA ASP A 104 -3.20 0.16 13.49
C ASP A 104 -2.06 1.15 13.16
N PRO A 105 -2.02 2.34 13.80
CA PRO A 105 -0.94 3.31 13.63
C PRO A 105 0.47 2.77 13.91
N MET A 106 0.63 1.85 14.86
CA MET A 106 1.90 1.19 15.19
C MET A 106 2.31 0.21 14.07
N THR A 107 1.38 -0.55 13.51
CA THR A 107 1.62 -1.40 12.32
C THR A 107 2.07 -0.54 11.14
N ALA A 108 1.37 0.58 10.90
CA ALA A 108 1.74 1.52 9.84
C ALA A 108 3.14 2.13 10.07
N TYR A 109 3.49 2.47 11.31
CA TYR A 109 4.83 2.95 11.66
C TYR A 109 5.89 1.90 11.33
N LEU A 110 5.72 0.67 11.81
CA LEU A 110 6.69 -0.42 11.61
C LEU A 110 6.92 -0.71 10.13
N TYR A 111 5.84 -0.82 9.37
CA TYR A 111 5.95 -1.07 7.94
C TYR A 111 6.60 0.10 7.20
N HIS A 112 6.31 1.35 7.59
CA HIS A 112 6.99 2.52 7.04
C HIS A 112 8.50 2.49 7.32
N GLN A 113 8.91 2.21 8.56
CA GLN A 113 10.33 2.05 8.89
C GLN A 113 10.96 0.90 8.10
N PHE A 114 10.24 -0.22 7.95
CA PHE A 114 10.69 -1.37 7.19
C PHE A 114 11.02 -0.98 5.74
N VAL A 115 10.05 -0.47 4.98
CA VAL A 115 10.24 -0.16 3.54
C VAL A 115 11.17 1.03 3.28
N THR A 116 11.47 1.84 4.32
CA THR A 116 12.44 2.94 4.24
C THR A 116 13.83 2.56 4.76
N ARG A 117 14.08 1.27 5.02
CA ARG A 117 15.35 0.74 5.55
C ARG A 117 15.78 1.38 6.88
N SER A 118 14.80 1.78 7.70
CA SER A 118 15.01 2.51 8.95
C SER A 118 14.55 1.72 10.18
N LEU A 119 13.98 0.52 10.01
CA LEU A 119 13.55 -0.33 11.12
C LEU A 119 14.77 -0.90 11.85
N THR A 120 15.02 -0.39 13.05
CA THR A 120 16.18 -0.80 13.85
C THR A 120 16.06 -2.25 14.30
N GLY A 121 17.08 -3.05 14.05
CA GLY A 121 17.12 -4.48 14.39
C GLY A 121 16.65 -5.41 13.26
N TYR A 122 15.99 -4.86 12.23
CA TYR A 122 15.65 -5.62 11.05
C TYR A 122 16.91 -5.86 10.19
N ASP A 123 17.16 -7.11 9.80
CA ASP A 123 18.37 -7.46 9.06
C ASP A 123 18.15 -7.25 7.56
N TYR A 124 18.62 -6.14 7.02
CA TYR A 124 18.43 -5.84 5.60
C TYR A 124 19.48 -6.45 4.67
N ASP A 125 20.63 -6.86 5.21
CA ASP A 125 21.81 -7.21 4.42
C ASP A 125 22.12 -8.71 4.44
N ASP A 126 21.59 -9.46 5.43
CA ASP A 126 21.66 -10.93 5.46
C ASP A 126 20.52 -11.57 4.67
N VAL A 127 20.80 -12.10 3.47
CA VAL A 127 19.83 -12.91 2.70
C VAL A 127 19.63 -14.34 3.25
N GLY A 128 20.06 -14.59 4.50
CA GLY A 128 20.04 -15.88 5.19
C GLY A 128 19.12 -15.90 6.43
N LEU A 129 19.62 -16.49 7.51
CA LEU A 129 18.81 -16.75 8.71
C LEU A 129 18.47 -15.46 9.48
N GLY A 130 19.29 -14.42 9.40
CA GLY A 130 19.05 -13.13 10.05
C GLY A 130 17.77 -12.47 9.54
N ARG A 131 17.62 -12.32 8.22
CA ARG A 131 16.40 -11.77 7.60
C ARG A 131 15.16 -12.60 7.88
N VAL A 132 15.29 -13.93 7.86
CA VAL A 132 14.18 -14.83 8.24
C VAL A 132 13.74 -14.55 9.68
N ALA A 133 14.68 -14.47 10.62
CA ALA A 133 14.36 -14.20 12.02
C ALA A 133 13.74 -12.81 12.23
N SER A 134 14.23 -11.76 11.54
CA SER A 134 13.64 -10.43 11.64
C SER A 134 12.28 -10.32 10.95
N ALA A 135 12.07 -11.04 9.83
CA ALA A 135 10.77 -11.11 9.16
C ALA A 135 9.72 -11.84 10.03
N ASP A 136 10.09 -12.97 10.64
CA ASP A 136 9.21 -13.69 11.57
C ASP A 136 8.87 -12.83 12.80
N ALA A 137 9.87 -12.17 13.39
CA ALA A 137 9.66 -11.26 14.52
C ALA A 137 8.73 -10.10 14.17
N LEU A 138 8.93 -9.46 13.02
CA LEU A 138 8.07 -8.36 12.57
C LEU A 138 6.64 -8.84 12.28
N GLN A 139 6.47 -9.99 11.64
CA GLN A 139 5.16 -10.55 11.35
C GLN A 139 4.35 -10.87 12.63
N HIS A 140 5.00 -11.39 13.67
CA HIS A 140 4.36 -11.61 14.97
C HIS A 140 3.87 -10.31 15.62
N VAL A 141 4.68 -9.24 15.54
CA VAL A 141 4.28 -7.93 16.07
C VAL A 141 3.11 -7.34 15.28
N ILE A 142 3.13 -7.44 13.95
CA ILE A 142 2.01 -7.03 13.10
C ILE A 142 0.73 -7.78 13.51
N TRP A 143 0.78 -9.11 13.60
CA TRP A 143 -0.40 -9.88 14.00
C TRP A 143 -0.87 -9.57 15.42
N TYR A 144 0.02 -9.26 16.35
CA TYR A 144 -0.41 -8.83 17.67
C TYR A 144 -1.11 -7.47 17.66
N LEU A 145 -0.56 -6.50 16.92
CA LEU A 145 -1.11 -5.14 16.84
C LEU A 145 -2.45 -5.08 16.13
N GLU A 146 -2.68 -5.97 15.17
CA GLU A 146 -3.96 -6.11 14.45
C GLU A 146 -4.91 -7.11 15.15
N ASP A 147 -4.68 -7.45 16.43
CA ASP A 147 -5.51 -8.39 17.21
C ASP A 147 -5.68 -9.81 16.60
N GLU A 148 -4.74 -10.22 15.74
CA GLU A 148 -4.74 -11.51 15.04
C GLU A 148 -4.05 -12.64 15.82
N GLU A 149 -3.23 -12.29 16.81
CA GLU A 149 -2.68 -13.25 17.76
C GLU A 149 -2.43 -12.64 19.14
N SER A 150 -2.36 -13.52 20.14
CA SER A 150 -1.84 -13.12 21.46
C SER A 150 -0.33 -12.92 21.40
N MET A 151 0.18 -11.95 22.18
CA MET A 151 1.60 -11.70 22.35
C MET A 151 2.36 -13.00 22.64
N SER A 152 3.37 -13.30 21.82
CA SER A 152 4.07 -14.58 21.80
C SER A 152 5.58 -14.49 22.09
N TRP A 153 6.11 -13.28 22.26
CA TRP A 153 7.53 -13.02 22.47
C TRP A 153 7.88 -12.70 23.93
N THR A 154 9.19 -12.60 24.21
CA THR A 154 9.74 -12.26 25.53
C THR A 154 10.44 -10.91 25.52
N ASP A 155 10.51 -10.25 26.67
CA ASP A 155 11.25 -9.00 26.87
C ASP A 155 12.69 -9.08 26.33
N GLY A 156 13.11 -8.03 25.62
CA GLY A 156 14.43 -7.93 25.00
C GLY A 156 14.64 -8.77 23.73
N SER A 157 13.61 -9.48 23.26
CA SER A 157 13.63 -10.12 21.94
C SER A 157 13.52 -9.10 20.81
N LEU A 158 13.73 -9.55 19.58
CA LEU A 158 13.59 -8.67 18.41
C LEU A 158 12.15 -8.18 18.19
N ALA A 159 11.15 -9.05 18.44
CA ALA A 159 9.74 -8.67 18.39
C ALA A 159 9.41 -7.63 19.48
N ASP A 160 9.94 -7.81 20.69
CA ASP A 160 9.79 -6.84 21.79
C ASP A 160 10.37 -5.46 21.44
N GLN A 161 11.54 -5.46 20.79
CA GLN A 161 12.18 -4.24 20.31
C GLN A 161 11.31 -3.52 19.27
N PHE A 162 10.77 -4.23 18.28
CA PHE A 162 9.89 -3.63 17.28
C PHE A 162 8.62 -3.07 17.92
N TYR A 163 7.95 -3.85 18.78
CA TYR A 163 6.76 -3.40 19.49
C TYR A 163 7.02 -2.13 20.31
N THR A 164 8.09 -2.12 21.10
CA THR A 164 8.46 -1.00 21.97
C THR A 164 8.78 0.27 21.17
N ASP A 165 9.49 0.14 20.03
CA ASP A 165 9.82 1.27 19.16
C ASP A 165 8.55 1.91 18.58
N ALA A 166 7.62 1.08 18.09
CA ALA A 166 6.34 1.54 17.57
C ALA A 166 5.47 2.20 18.66
N GLU A 167 5.43 1.61 19.85
CA GLU A 167 4.64 2.11 20.98
C GLU A 167 5.17 3.48 21.40
N GLN A 168 6.49 3.61 21.52
CA GLN A 168 7.14 4.87 21.84
C GLN A 168 6.88 5.93 20.77
N ALA A 169 6.97 5.58 19.47
CA ALA A 169 6.74 6.51 18.38
C ALA A 169 5.31 7.10 18.40
N VAL A 170 4.30 6.26 18.64
CA VAL A 170 2.91 6.68 18.72
C VAL A 170 2.61 7.44 20.02
N ASN A 171 3.03 6.93 21.18
CA ASN A 171 2.75 7.55 22.48
C ASN A 171 3.45 8.92 22.66
N SER A 172 4.62 9.10 22.06
CA SER A 172 5.32 10.39 22.06
C SER A 172 4.77 11.39 21.05
N GLY A 173 3.90 10.96 20.13
CA GLY A 173 3.41 11.76 19.01
C GLY A 173 4.42 11.97 17.89
N ALA A 174 5.55 11.24 17.89
CA ALA A 174 6.51 11.25 16.79
C ALA A 174 5.92 10.62 15.51
N TRP A 175 4.96 9.72 15.67
CA TRP A 175 4.12 9.16 14.61
C TRP A 175 2.63 9.32 14.95
N ALA A 176 1.80 9.60 13.94
CA ALA A 176 0.36 9.76 14.11
C ALA A 176 -0.41 9.23 12.90
N GLY A 177 -1.48 8.47 13.17
CA GLY A 177 -2.29 7.81 12.15
C GLY A 177 -1.49 6.79 11.34
N ILE A 178 -1.88 6.58 10.08
CA ILE A 178 -1.28 5.55 9.22
C ILE A 178 -0.31 6.12 8.16
N GLY A 179 -0.11 7.44 8.14
CA GLY A 179 0.72 8.11 7.14
C GLY A 179 0.34 7.74 5.69
N ASN A 180 1.34 7.29 4.93
CA ASN A 180 1.15 6.81 3.55
C ASN A 180 1.04 5.27 3.44
N VAL A 181 0.92 4.58 4.57
CA VAL A 181 0.68 3.13 4.60
C VAL A 181 -0.80 2.88 4.41
N ARG A 182 -1.12 1.84 3.66
CA ARG A 182 -2.47 1.40 3.30
C ARG A 182 -2.52 -0.11 3.36
N VAL A 183 -3.74 -0.62 3.31
CA VAL A 183 -4.04 -2.04 3.17
C VAL A 183 -4.33 -2.33 1.70
N MET A 184 -3.66 -3.34 1.17
CA MET A 184 -3.92 -3.93 -0.13
C MET A 184 -4.87 -5.11 0.07
N ASN A 185 -6.17 -4.84 -0.04
CA ASN A 185 -7.22 -5.83 0.15
C ASN A 185 -7.28 -6.79 -1.06
N LEU A 186 -7.07 -8.07 -0.83
CA LEU A 186 -6.98 -9.05 -1.92
C LEU A 186 -8.29 -9.82 -2.08
N TYR A 187 -8.69 -10.04 -3.33
CA TYR A 187 -9.85 -10.86 -3.60
C TYR A 187 -9.77 -11.61 -4.92
N GLY A 188 -10.57 -12.67 -5.00
CA GLY A 188 -10.86 -13.39 -6.24
C GLY A 188 -12.35 -13.65 -6.37
N TYR A 189 -12.72 -14.29 -7.48
CA TYR A 189 -14.08 -14.75 -7.72
C TYR A 189 -14.14 -16.26 -7.60
N ASP A 190 -15.18 -16.78 -6.94
CA ASP A 190 -15.50 -18.20 -7.03
C ASP A 190 -16.22 -18.55 -8.34
N TRP A 191 -16.57 -19.82 -8.51
CA TRP A 191 -17.22 -20.33 -9.72
C TRP A 191 -18.63 -19.77 -9.93
N TYR A 192 -19.24 -19.16 -8.91
CA TYR A 192 -20.52 -18.45 -9.00
C TYR A 192 -20.34 -16.95 -9.27
N GLY A 193 -19.10 -16.47 -9.39
CA GLY A 193 -18.79 -15.05 -9.53
C GLY A 193 -18.92 -14.26 -8.23
N GLN A 194 -18.95 -14.92 -7.07
CA GLN A 194 -18.97 -14.23 -5.78
C GLN A 194 -17.55 -13.87 -5.34
N ILE A 195 -17.41 -12.69 -4.72
CA ILE A 195 -16.14 -12.23 -4.15
C ILE A 195 -15.73 -13.14 -3.00
N ARG A 196 -14.46 -13.55 -3.02
CA ARG A 196 -13.77 -14.25 -1.94
C ARG A 196 -12.57 -13.41 -1.55
N PHE A 197 -12.60 -12.88 -0.33
CA PHE A 197 -11.47 -12.22 0.31
C PHE A 197 -10.33 -13.22 0.49
N ARG A 198 -9.13 -12.68 0.44
CA ARG A 198 -7.83 -13.36 0.45
C ARG A 198 -6.91 -12.48 1.26
N GLN A 199 -5.82 -13.09 1.72
CA GLN A 199 -4.85 -12.45 2.59
C GLN A 199 -4.51 -11.00 2.24
N ASP A 200 -5.01 -10.08 3.06
CA ASP A 200 -4.69 -8.68 2.96
C ASP A 200 -3.21 -8.43 3.28
N GLN A 201 -2.62 -7.47 2.56
CA GLN A 201 -1.19 -7.15 2.61
C GLN A 201 -0.97 -5.65 2.89
N LEU A 202 0.17 -5.29 3.45
CA LEU A 202 0.55 -3.87 3.61
C LEU A 202 1.07 -3.24 2.31
N ILE A 203 0.85 -1.95 2.13
CA ILE A 203 1.46 -1.19 1.03
C ILE A 203 1.73 0.24 1.44
N ALA A 204 2.92 0.75 1.12
CA ALA A 204 3.31 2.12 1.40
C ALA A 204 3.40 2.85 0.07
N ILE A 205 2.76 4.00 -0.04
CA ILE A 205 2.60 4.70 -1.31
C ILE A 205 3.51 5.92 -1.32
N VAL A 206 4.25 6.11 -2.41
CA VAL A 206 4.98 7.36 -2.64
C VAL A 206 3.94 8.47 -2.80
N PRO A 207 3.93 9.52 -1.94
CA PRO A 207 3.05 10.65 -2.14
C PRO A 207 3.27 11.23 -3.53
N ALA A 208 2.18 11.49 -4.27
CA ALA A 208 2.27 12.12 -5.57
C ALA A 208 3.21 13.34 -5.48
N PRO A 209 4.30 13.40 -6.28
CA PRO A 209 5.23 14.50 -6.17
C PRO A 209 4.46 15.82 -6.31
N GLY A 210 4.71 16.78 -5.41
CA GLY A 210 4.16 18.14 -5.52
C GLY A 210 4.45 18.80 -6.89
N ALA A 211 5.30 18.19 -7.71
CA ALA A 211 5.46 18.47 -9.13
C ALA A 211 4.14 18.44 -9.92
N ILE A 212 3.15 17.59 -9.62
CA ILE A 212 1.86 17.63 -10.35
C ILE A 212 1.11 18.95 -10.07
N LEU A 213 1.12 19.40 -8.81
CA LEU A 213 0.59 20.70 -8.42
C LEU A 213 1.37 21.84 -9.08
N LEU A 214 2.71 21.76 -9.09
CA LEU A 214 3.56 22.77 -9.72
C LEU A 214 3.43 22.79 -11.25
N CYS A 215 3.25 21.64 -11.90
CA CYS A 215 2.97 21.54 -13.33
C CYS A 215 1.61 22.14 -13.66
N GLY A 216 0.58 21.85 -12.84
CA GLY A 216 -0.73 22.47 -12.98
C GLY A 216 -0.67 24.00 -12.85
N LEU A 217 -0.03 24.50 -11.79
CA LEU A 217 0.16 25.94 -11.58
C LEU A 217 1.02 26.58 -12.68
N GLY A 218 2.07 25.91 -13.12
CA GLY A 218 2.96 26.36 -14.19
C GLY A 218 2.22 26.53 -15.53
N VAL A 219 1.38 25.56 -15.90
CA VAL A 219 0.55 25.64 -17.12
C VAL A 219 -0.48 26.77 -17.02
N CYS A 220 -1.12 26.95 -15.86
CA CYS A 220 -2.05 28.06 -15.63
C CYS A 220 -1.36 29.43 -15.77
N ILE A 221 -0.17 29.60 -15.18
CA ILE A 221 0.60 30.85 -15.25
C ILE A 221 1.03 31.15 -16.70
N VAL A 222 1.54 30.15 -17.43
CA VAL A 222 1.93 30.30 -18.84
C VAL A 222 0.73 30.66 -19.72
N GLY A 223 -0.44 30.06 -19.47
CA GLY A 223 -1.69 30.40 -20.16
C GLY A 223 -2.12 31.86 -19.94
N LEU A 224 -2.02 32.35 -18.70
CA LEU A 224 -2.34 33.74 -18.35
C LEU A 224 -1.34 34.74 -18.96
N LEU A 225 -0.05 34.40 -19.01
CA LEU A 225 0.98 35.25 -19.63
C LEU A 225 0.84 35.31 -21.15
N ARG A 226 0.54 34.18 -21.81
CA ARG A 226 0.28 34.16 -23.27
C ARG A 226 -0.92 35.02 -23.65
N ARG A 227 -1.98 35.02 -22.85
CA ARG A 227 -3.19 35.83 -23.11
C ARG A 227 -2.94 37.34 -23.05
N LYS A 228 -1.92 37.80 -22.31
CA LYS A 228 -1.59 39.23 -22.18
C LYS A 228 -0.73 39.76 -23.34
N ASN A 229 -0.09 38.89 -24.11
CA ASN A 229 0.82 39.28 -25.19
C ASN A 229 0.19 39.20 -26.60
N THR A 230 -1.13 38.95 -26.70
CA THR A 230 -1.87 38.88 -27.97
C THR A 230 -2.81 40.08 -28.18
N LEU A 231 -2.50 41.23 -27.59
CA LEU A 231 -3.09 42.55 -27.88
C LEU A 231 -2.02 43.45 -28.49
#